data_AF-A0A251VJE3-F1
#
_entry.id   AF-A0A251VJE3-F1
#
_cell.length_a   1.000
_cell.length_b   1.000
_cell.length_c   1.000
_cell.angle_alpha   90.00
_cell.angle_beta   90.00
_cell.angle_gamma   90.00
#
_symmetry.space_group_name_H-M   'P 1'
#
loop_
_entity.id
_entity.type
_entity.pdbx_description
1 polymer ?
#
loop_
_entity_poly.entity_id
_entity_poly.type
_entity_poly.pdbx_seq_one_letter_code
_entity_poly.pdbx_strand_id
1 'polypeptide(L)' 'MAKHAMELEAIELRKKRESEARELISEQRETMKNYNYDRDMKTFLKPHDDAPPNMLPFILARKRDIANKYVWPCDF' A
#
# COMPACT_ATOMS: atom_id res chain seq x y z
N MET A 1 9.65 -43.05 21.74
CA MET A 1 8.72 -41.97 22.15
C MET A 1 9.34 -40.57 22.02
N ALA A 2 10.56 -40.32 22.53
CA ALA A 2 11.19 -38.99 22.46
C ALA A 2 11.42 -38.41 21.05
N LYS A 3 11.84 -39.23 20.08
CA LYS A 3 12.10 -38.79 18.69
C LYS A 3 10.85 -38.25 17.99
N HIS A 4 9.69 -38.84 18.25
CA HIS A 4 8.44 -38.44 17.61
C HIS A 4 7.90 -37.12 18.21
N ALA A 5 8.12 -36.90 19.51
CA ALA A 5 7.79 -35.63 20.17
C ALA A 5 8.63 -34.47 19.62
N MET A 6 9.94 -34.69 19.42
CA MET A 6 10.83 -33.69 18.80
C MET A 6 10.45 -33.36 17.35
N GLU A 7 10.02 -34.36 16.57
CA GLU A 7 9.56 -34.14 15.18
C GLU A 7 8.28 -33.29 15.14
N LEU A 8 7.34 -33.53 16.06
CA LEU A 8 6.13 -32.72 16.18
C LEU A 8 6.43 -31.28 16.59
N GLU A 9 7.32 -31.08 17.57
CA GLU A 9 7.76 -29.76 18.02
C GLU A 9 8.43 -28.96 16.86
N ALA A 10 9.26 -29.62 16.06
CA ALA A 10 9.89 -28.99 14.89
C ALA A 10 8.86 -28.58 13.82
N ILE A 11 7.80 -29.37 13.63
CA ILE A 11 6.71 -29.05 12.69
C ILE A 11 5.88 -27.87 13.20
N GLU A 12 5.55 -27.84 14.49
CA GLU A 12 4.82 -26.74 15.11
C GLU A 12 5.62 -25.43 15.04
N LEU A 13 6.92 -25.49 15.30
CA LEU A 13 7.80 -24.33 15.18
C LEU A 13 7.84 -23.78 13.75
N ARG A 14 7.86 -24.65 12.74
CA ARG A 14 7.80 -24.23 11.33
C ARG A 14 6.48 -23.55 11.01
N LYS A 15 5.36 -24.15 11.41
CA LYS A 15 4.02 -23.56 11.22
C LYS A 15 3.89 -22.19 11.89
N LYS A 16 4.42 -22.05 13.10
CA LYS A 16 4.43 -20.76 13.82
C LYS A 16 5.20 -19.70 13.04
N ARG A 17 6.42 -20.01 12.59
CA ARG A 17 7.24 -19.09 11.79
C ARG A 17 6.58 -18.72 10.46
N GLU A 18 5.93 -19.68 9.80
CA GLU A 18 5.18 -19.41 8.57
C GLU A 18 3.98 -18.50 8.81
N SER A 19 3.28 -18.64 9.95
CA SER A 19 2.18 -17.76 10.35
C SER A 19 2.68 -16.34 10.60
N GLU A 20 3.73 -16.18 11.41
CA GLU A 20 4.32 -14.88 11.72
C GLU A 20 4.83 -14.16 10.45
N ALA A 21 5.46 -14.91 9.53
CA ALA A 21 5.90 -14.34 8.25
C ALA A 21 4.72 -13.84 7.40
N ARG A 22 3.60 -14.57 7.38
CA ARG A 22 2.39 -14.16 6.65
C ARG A 22 1.77 -12.90 7.26
N GLU A 23 1.70 -12.83 8.59
CA GLU A 23 1.21 -11.66 9.32
C GLU A 23 2.05 -10.41 9.00
N LEU A 24 3.38 -10.52 9.09
CA LEU A 24 4.30 -9.41 8.75
C LEU A 24 4.13 -8.93 7.30
N ILE A 25 3.98 -9.85 6.34
CA ILE A 25 3.74 -9.49 4.93
C ILE A 25 2.40 -8.77 4.78
N SER A 26 1.37 -9.22 5.51
CA SER A 26 0.05 -8.57 5.51
C SER A 26 0.12 -7.15 6.04
N GLU A 27 0.77 -6.95 7.20
CA GLU A 27 0.96 -5.63 7.82
C GLU A 27 1.75 -4.68 6.91
N GLN A 28 2.81 -5.16 6.27
CA GLN A 28 3.58 -4.37 5.30
C GLN A 28 2.71 -3.96 4.10
N ARG A 29 1.88 -4.87 3.57
CA ARG A 29 0.97 -4.55 2.47
C ARG A 29 -0.05 -3.49 2.86
N GLU A 30 -0.65 -3.58 4.04
CA GLU A 30 -1.60 -2.57 4.53
C GLU A 30 -0.91 -1.22 4.77
N THR A 31 0.28 -1.22 5.37
CA THR A 31 1.09 -0.01 5.55
C THR A 31 1.40 0.67 4.21
N MET A 32 1.78 -0.12 3.20
CA MET A 32 2.04 0.39 1.85
C MET A 32 0.78 0.93 1.16
N LYS A 33 -0.38 0.30 1.37
CA LYS A 33 -1.66 0.81 0.85
C LYS A 33 -1.97 2.17 1.45
N ASN A 34 -1.86 2.30 2.77
CA ASN A 34 -2.10 3.56 3.48
C ASN A 34 -1.14 4.67 3.03
N TYR A 35 0.15 4.35 2.90
CA TYR A 35 1.14 5.30 2.39
C TYR A 35 0.81 5.80 0.97
N ASN A 36 0.41 4.89 0.07
CA ASN A 36 0.04 5.25 -1.29
C ASN A 36 -1.24 6.10 -1.32
N TYR A 37 -2.22 5.76 -0.48
CA TYR A 37 -3.45 6.53 -0.34
C TYR A 37 -3.15 7.96 0.12
N ASP A 38 -2.40 8.13 1.21
CA ASP A 38 -2.06 9.45 1.76
C ASP A 38 -1.28 10.32 0.76
N ARG A 39 -0.32 9.72 0.07
CA ARG A 39 0.47 10.43 -0.96
C ARG A 39 -0.41 10.87 -2.14
N ASP A 40 -1.26 9.98 -2.62
CA ASP A 40 -2.16 10.28 -3.73
C ASP A 40 -3.18 11.36 -3.32
N MET A 41 -3.73 11.28 -2.10
CA MET A 41 -4.64 12.30 -1.53
C MET A 41 -3.97 13.68 -1.45
N LYS A 42 -2.74 13.75 -0.90
CA LYS A 42 -1.96 15.00 -0.85
C LYS A 42 -1.70 15.58 -2.25
N THR A 43 -1.40 14.73 -3.22
CA THR A 43 -1.15 15.17 -4.61
C THR A 43 -2.43 15.69 -5.26
N PHE A 44 -3.56 15.00 -5.04
CA PHE A 44 -4.86 15.38 -5.59
C PHE A 44 -5.35 16.73 -5.05
N LEU A 45 -5.24 16.94 -3.74
CA LEU A 45 -5.72 18.14 -3.06
C LEU A 45 -4.81 19.37 -3.24
N LYS A 46 -3.57 19.19 -3.70
CA LYS A 46 -2.63 20.30 -3.89
C LYS A 46 -3.15 21.27 -4.98
N PRO A 47 -3.28 22.58 -4.73
CA PRO A 47 -3.66 23.54 -5.76
C PRO A 47 -2.72 23.49 -6.98
N HIS A 48 -3.27 23.79 -8.17
CA HIS A 48 -2.52 23.74 -9.43
C HIS A 48 -2.56 25.06 -10.20
N ASP A 49 -3.21 26.08 -9.65
CA ASP A 49 -3.33 27.43 -10.24
C ASP A 49 -1.97 28.11 -10.39
N ASP A 50 -1.04 27.84 -9.46
CA ASP A 50 0.33 28.39 -9.46
C ASP A 50 1.33 27.52 -10.24
N ALA A 51 0.88 26.46 -10.92
CA ALA A 51 1.78 25.59 -11.66
C ALA A 51 2.38 26.30 -12.88
N PRO A 52 3.68 26.11 -13.17
CA PRO A 52 4.24 26.54 -14.44
C PRO A 52 3.41 26.02 -15.63
N PRO A 53 3.11 26.82 -16.67
CA PRO A 53 2.22 26.41 -17.76
C PRO A 53 2.64 25.12 -18.47
N ASN A 54 3.94 24.85 -18.57
CA ASN A 54 4.47 23.62 -19.15
C ASN A 54 4.26 22.38 -18.26
N MET A 55 4.10 22.57 -16.94
CA MET A 55 3.89 21.50 -15.97
C MET A 55 2.42 21.23 -15.68
N LEU A 56 1.55 22.21 -15.93
CA LEU A 56 0.11 22.11 -15.68
C LEU A 56 -0.53 20.86 -16.33
N PRO A 57 -0.28 20.52 -17.61
CA PRO A 57 -0.86 19.32 -18.22
C PRO A 57 -0.49 18.02 -17.49
N PHE A 58 0.76 17.91 -17.01
CA PHE A 58 1.24 16.72 -16.30
C PHE A 58 0.62 16.61 -14.91
N ILE A 59 0.47 17.74 -14.21
CA ILE A 59 -0.18 17.79 -12.89
C ILE A 59 -1.65 17.39 -13.02
N LEU A 60 -2.37 17.96 -13.99
CA LEU A 60 -3.78 17.65 -14.23
C LEU A 60 -3.97 16.18 -14.61
N ALA A 61 -3.13 15.63 -15.50
CA ALA A 61 -3.15 14.22 -15.86
C ALA A 61 -2.95 13.33 -14.61
N ARG A 62 -1.95 13.62 -13.78
CA ARG A 62 -1.70 12.85 -12.56
C ARG A 62 -2.87 12.90 -11.60
N LYS A 63 -3.52 14.06 -11.45
CA LYS A 63 -4.70 14.18 -10.58
C LYS A 63 -5.90 13.41 -11.12
N ARG A 64 -6.13 13.42 -12.44
CA ARG A 64 -7.19 12.60 -13.08
C ARG A 64 -6.97 11.12 -12.86
N ASP A 65 -5.73 10.63 -12.99
CA ASP A 65 -5.39 9.23 -12.70
C ASP A 65 -5.69 8.85 -11.26
N ILE A 66 -5.36 9.73 -10.31
CA ILE A 66 -5.68 9.54 -8.89
C ILE A 66 -7.19 9.52 -8.67
N ALA A 67 -7.92 10.46 -9.28
CA ALA A 67 -9.38 10.53 -9.16
C ALA A 67 -10.04 9.25 -9.68
N ASN A 68 -9.61 8.77 -10.85
CA ASN A 68 -10.11 7.52 -11.44
C ASN A 68 -9.79 6.31 -10.55
N LYS A 69 -8.59 6.24 -9.97
CA LYS A 69 -8.17 5.15 -9.09
C LYS A 69 -9.05 5.01 -7.84
N TYR A 70 -9.49 6.13 -7.26
CA TYR A 70 -10.29 6.14 -6.02
C TYR A 70 -11.76 6.54 -6.23
N VAL A 71 -12.19 6.71 -7.48
CA VAL A 71 -13.55 7.16 -7.86
C VAL A 71 -13.90 8.50 -7.20
N TRP A 72 -12.94 9.42 -7.16
CA TRP A 72 -13.14 10.77 -6.64
C TRP A 72 -13.66 11.72 -7.72
N PRO A 73 -14.46 12.75 -7.36
CA PRO A 73 -14.88 13.77 -8.30
C PRO A 73 -13.67 14.55 -8.84
N CYS A 74 -13.69 14.89 -10.13
CA CYS A 74 -12.62 15.58 -10.81
C CYS A 74 -13.22 16.59 -11.80
N ASP A 75 -13.25 17.87 -11.44
CA ASP A 75 -14.00 18.94 -12.11
C ASP A 75 -13.12 20.11 -12.62
N PHE A 76 -11.81 19.88 -12.69
CA PHE A 76 -10.80 20.83 -13.21
C PHE A 76 -10.24 20.45 -14.60
#